data_AF-A0A0F8ZC09-F1
#
_entry.id   AF-A0A0F8ZC09-F1
#
_cell.length_a   1.000
_cell.length_b   1.000
_cell.length_c   1.000
_cell.angle_alpha   90.00
_cell.angle_beta   90.00
_cell.angle_gamma   90.00
#
_symmetry.space_group_name_H-M   'P 1'
#
loop_
_entity.id
_entity.type
_entity.pdbx_description
1 polymer ?
#
loop_
_entity_poly.entity_id
_entity_poly.type
_entity_poly.pdbx_seq_one_letter_code
_entity_poly.pdbx_strand_id
1 'polypeptide(L)'
;MTTEREPVAGEVEHELLTINFGPHHPATHGVLRLLVTLEGEVVRDLIPYMGYVHTGIEKNCEDKSYWKVIPLVERMDYLAYYFNALAFCMCVEKLLDEPVLPRAQYLRVIHCELNRLHSHLLWLGTTALDIGAMSVYFYCFRERDKVLDLFEASSGQRMHTRYVQVGGVFEDIPAGWD
;
A
#
# COMPACT_ATOMS: atom_id res chain seq x y z
N MET A 1 -17.43 34.36 -22.40
CA MET A 1 -18.64 34.33 -23.23
C MET A 1 -19.44 33.11 -22.78
N THR A 2 -20.10 33.27 -21.64
CA THR A 2 -20.98 32.28 -21.00
C THR A 2 -22.33 32.37 -21.71
N THR A 3 -22.64 31.40 -22.56
CA THR A 3 -23.97 31.29 -23.15
C THR A 3 -24.92 30.78 -22.08
N GLU A 4 -25.68 31.69 -21.47
CA GLU A 4 -26.87 31.36 -20.70
C GLU A 4 -27.89 30.75 -21.68
N ARG A 5 -28.18 29.46 -21.49
CA ARG A 5 -29.21 28.74 -22.24
C ARG A 5 -30.52 28.94 -21.49
N GLU A 6 -31.53 29.52 -22.14
CA GLU A 6 -32.88 29.60 -21.59
C GLU A 6 -33.43 28.18 -21.34
N PRO A 7 -34.09 27.93 -20.20
CA PRO A 7 -34.60 26.59 -19.87
C PRO A 7 -35.76 26.24 -20.81
N VAL A 8 -35.64 25.11 -21.49
CA VAL A 8 -36.67 24.58 -22.38
C VAL A 8 -37.74 23.93 -21.50
N ALA A 9 -38.98 24.41 -21.61
CA ALA A 9 -40.13 23.90 -20.85
C ALA A 9 -40.32 22.39 -21.09
N GLY A 10 -39.98 21.58 -20.09
CA GLY A 10 -40.03 20.12 -20.15
C GLY A 10 -38.78 19.39 -19.64
N GLU A 11 -37.68 20.10 -19.34
CA GLU A 11 -36.52 19.49 -18.68
C GLU A 11 -36.87 19.11 -17.24
N VAL A 12 -36.74 17.83 -16.90
CA VAL A 12 -36.82 17.34 -15.52
C VAL A 12 -35.67 18.00 -14.77
N GLU A 13 -35.97 18.88 -13.79
CA GLU A 13 -34.95 19.38 -12.88
C GLU A 13 -34.33 18.18 -12.16
N HIS A 14 -33.12 17.83 -12.56
CA HIS A 14 -32.39 16.77 -11.91
C HIS A 14 -31.81 17.32 -10.60
N GLU A 15 -32.43 16.94 -9.48
CA GLU A 15 -31.94 17.30 -8.15
C GLU A 15 -30.56 16.68 -7.90
N LEU A 16 -29.62 17.52 -7.45
CA LEU A 16 -28.29 17.07 -7.03
C LEU A 16 -28.34 16.60 -5.57
N LEU A 17 -28.00 15.33 -5.36
CA LEU A 17 -27.90 14.73 -4.03
C LEU A 17 -26.42 14.66 -3.62
N THR A 18 -26.08 15.24 -2.46
CA THR A 18 -24.73 15.11 -1.90
C THR A 18 -24.72 14.08 -0.77
N ILE A 19 -23.94 13.01 -0.94
CA ILE A 19 -23.79 11.91 0.03
C ILE A 19 -22.38 11.92 0.60
N ASN A 20 -22.27 11.65 1.90
CA ASN A 20 -21.00 11.40 2.56
C ASN A 20 -20.73 9.88 2.63
N PHE A 21 -19.73 9.41 1.88
CA PHE A 21 -19.33 8.01 1.82
C PHE A 21 -18.06 7.79 2.67
N GLY A 22 -18.12 6.87 3.63
CA GLY A 22 -17.03 6.65 4.60
C GLY A 22 -17.15 7.49 5.88
N PRO A 23 -16.14 7.49 6.77
CA PRO A 23 -14.83 6.87 6.62
C PRO A 23 -14.77 5.37 6.99
N HIS A 24 -15.88 4.80 7.49
CA HIS A 24 -15.96 3.43 8.01
C HIS A 24 -16.60 2.43 7.04
N HIS A 25 -16.78 2.79 5.77
CA HIS A 25 -17.48 1.93 4.83
C HIS A 25 -16.57 0.76 4.38
N PRO A 26 -17.04 -0.50 4.32
CA PRO A 26 -16.18 -1.64 3.95
C PRO A 26 -15.42 -1.46 2.64
N ALA A 27 -16.06 -0.85 1.63
CA ALA A 27 -15.47 -0.60 0.32
C ALA A 27 -14.33 0.46 0.29
N THR A 28 -14.02 1.14 1.41
CA THR A 28 -12.94 2.14 1.45
C THR A 28 -11.57 1.54 1.77
N HIS A 29 -11.47 0.22 2.00
CA HIS A 29 -10.21 -0.52 2.26
C HIS A 29 -9.23 0.21 3.17
N GLY A 30 -9.75 0.74 4.27
CA GLY A 30 -9.05 1.67 5.14
C GLY A 30 -9.95 2.86 5.46
N VAL A 31 -9.33 4.00 5.72
CA VAL A 31 -10.01 5.20 6.20
C VAL A 31 -9.99 6.27 5.10
N LEU A 32 -11.03 6.30 4.29
CA LEU A 32 -11.22 7.26 3.22
C LEU A 32 -12.63 7.82 3.29
N ARG A 33 -12.75 9.15 3.24
CA ARG A 33 -14.04 9.84 3.18
C ARG A 33 -14.19 10.48 1.80
N LEU A 34 -15.28 10.18 1.12
CA LEU A 34 -15.61 10.73 -0.18
C LEU A 34 -16.92 11.51 -0.06
N LEU A 35 -16.89 12.81 -0.37
CA LEU A 35 -18.10 13.60 -0.53
C LEU A 35 -18.50 13.52 -1.99
N VAL A 36 -19.61 12.84 -2.28
CA VAL A 36 -20.03 12.52 -3.65
C VAL A 36 -21.30 13.29 -3.96
N THR A 37 -21.30 14.04 -5.06
CA THR A 37 -22.48 14.71 -5.60
C THR A 37 -23.01 13.91 -6.77
N LEU A 38 -24.23 13.42 -6.63
CA LEU A 38 -24.92 12.53 -7.54
C LEU A 38 -26.07 13.26 -8.24
N GLU A 39 -26.25 12.96 -9.52
CA GLU A 39 -27.45 13.26 -10.28
C GLU A 39 -28.10 11.93 -10.66
N GLY A 40 -29.06 11.47 -9.86
CA GLY A 40 -29.55 10.10 -9.92
C GLY A 40 -28.43 9.09 -9.64
N GLU A 41 -28.08 8.27 -10.64
CA GLU A 41 -26.99 7.28 -10.56
C GLU A 41 -25.65 7.81 -11.10
N VAL A 42 -25.63 9.01 -11.68
CA VAL A 42 -24.43 9.59 -12.31
C VAL A 42 -23.66 10.42 -11.29
N VAL A 43 -22.37 10.12 -11.11
CA VAL A 43 -21.47 10.94 -10.31
C VAL A 43 -21.14 12.22 -11.08
N ARG A 44 -21.50 13.38 -10.53
CA ARG A 44 -21.18 14.70 -11.11
C ARG A 44 -19.93 15.32 -10.51
N ASP A 45 -19.74 15.17 -9.20
CA ASP A 45 -18.55 15.64 -8.50
C ASP A 45 -18.17 14.69 -7.35
N LEU A 46 -16.88 14.66 -7.01
CA LEU A 46 -16.33 13.82 -5.96
C LEU A 46 -15.13 14.50 -5.31
N ILE A 47 -15.25 14.78 -4.02
CA ILE A 47 -14.19 15.40 -3.21
C ILE A 47 -13.64 14.35 -2.22
N PRO A 48 -12.40 13.86 -2.41
CA PRO A 48 -11.77 12.94 -1.47
C PRO A 48 -11.14 13.68 -0.29
N TYR A 49 -11.59 13.36 0.92
CA TYR A 49 -10.95 13.80 2.16
C TYR A 49 -9.96 12.73 2.62
N MET A 50 -8.67 13.07 2.52
CA MET A 50 -7.54 12.22 2.92
C MET A 50 -6.89 12.76 4.20
N GLY A 51 -5.97 11.97 4.78
CA GLY A 51 -5.17 12.38 5.94
C GLY A 51 -5.59 11.77 7.28
N TYR A 52 -6.63 10.94 7.32
CA TYR A 52 -7.03 10.21 8.54
C TYR A 52 -5.92 9.30 9.11
N VAL A 53 -5.01 8.82 8.26
CA VAL A 53 -3.86 7.97 8.63
C VAL A 53 -2.54 8.77 8.57
N HIS A 54 -2.60 10.10 8.51
CA HIS A 54 -1.40 10.92 8.52
C HIS A 54 -0.75 10.87 9.91
N THR A 55 0.45 10.29 9.97
CA THR A 55 1.23 10.14 11.21
C THR A 55 2.49 11.01 11.25
N GLY A 56 2.73 11.85 10.24
CA GLY A 56 3.93 12.68 10.15
C GLY A 56 5.23 11.87 10.06
N ILE A 57 5.23 10.79 9.27
CA ILE A 57 6.39 9.87 9.15
C ILE A 57 7.66 10.64 8.76
N GLU A 58 7.57 11.52 7.77
CA GLU A 58 8.71 12.34 7.29
C GLU A 58 9.33 13.16 8.41
N LYS A 59 8.50 13.83 9.22
CA LYS A 59 8.98 14.61 10.35
C LYS A 59 9.64 13.74 11.41
N ASN A 60 9.08 12.57 11.68
CA ASN A 60 9.68 11.60 12.60
C ASN A 60 11.02 11.04 12.09
N CYS A 61 11.23 11.01 10.78
CA CYS A 61 12.49 10.56 10.19
C CYS A 61 13.62 11.59 10.38
N GLU A 62 13.31 12.88 10.39
CA GLU A 62 14.30 13.95 10.63
C GLU A 62 14.98 13.82 12.01
N ASP A 63 14.20 13.42 13.03
CA ASP A 63 14.69 13.29 14.41
C ASP A 63 15.41 11.96 14.70
N LYS A 64 15.54 11.07 13.69
CA LYS A 64 16.06 9.71 13.88
C LYS A 64 17.27 9.44 12.99
N SER A 65 18.18 8.62 13.50
CA SER A 65 19.30 8.12 12.72
C SER A 65 18.83 7.16 11.62
N TYR A 66 19.59 7.07 10.52
CA TYR A 66 19.24 6.27 9.34
C TYR A 66 18.83 4.82 9.66
N TRP A 67 19.49 4.15 10.60
CA TRP A 67 19.14 2.78 10.98
C TRP A 67 17.82 2.66 11.76
N LYS A 68 17.38 3.73 12.45
CA LYS A 68 16.08 3.78 13.17
C LYS A 68 14.94 4.22 12.25
N VAL A 69 15.25 4.76 11.07
CA VAL A 69 14.27 5.19 10.07
C VAL A 69 13.72 4.02 9.26
N ILE A 70 14.50 2.96 9.05
CA ILE A 70 14.08 1.78 8.25
C ILE A 70 12.70 1.23 8.67
N PRO A 71 12.41 0.98 9.97
CA PRO A 71 11.10 0.47 10.39
C PRO A 71 9.94 1.46 10.20
N LEU A 72 10.23 2.77 10.09
CA LEU A 72 9.21 3.78 9.80
C LEU A 72 8.86 3.77 8.31
N VAL A 73 9.88 3.68 7.45
CA VAL A 73 9.70 3.65 5.99
C VAL A 73 8.99 2.38 5.55
N GLU A 74 9.27 1.23 6.18
CA GLU A 74 8.52 -0.02 5.97
C GLU A 74 7.01 0.10 6.25
N ARG A 75 6.58 1.10 7.04
CA ARG A 75 5.16 1.30 7.38
C ARG A 75 4.43 2.27 6.46
N MET A 76 5.12 2.91 5.52
CA MET A 76 4.49 3.84 4.56
C MET A 76 3.50 3.11 3.65
N ASP A 77 3.93 1.98 3.09
CA ASP A 77 3.06 0.99 2.47
C ASP A 77 3.23 -0.33 3.23
N TYR A 78 2.16 -0.74 3.91
CA TYR A 78 2.13 -1.93 4.74
C TYR A 78 2.09 -3.23 3.93
N LEU A 79 1.86 -3.16 2.60
CA LEU A 79 1.93 -4.29 1.69
C LEU A 79 3.30 -4.37 1.03
N ALA A 80 3.83 -3.26 0.51
CA ALA A 80 5.10 -3.24 -0.20
C ALA A 80 6.31 -2.89 0.69
N TYR A 81 6.33 -3.34 1.94
CA TYR A 81 7.35 -2.92 2.92
C TYR A 81 8.81 -3.22 2.52
N TYR A 82 9.10 -4.36 1.85
CA TYR A 82 10.44 -4.64 1.31
C TYR A 82 10.89 -3.63 0.24
N PHE A 83 9.97 -3.16 -0.62
CA PHE A 83 10.30 -2.16 -1.65
C PHE A 83 10.61 -0.81 -1.02
N ASN A 84 9.85 -0.41 -0.01
CA ASN A 84 10.09 0.83 0.73
C ASN A 84 11.44 0.80 1.45
N ALA A 85 11.73 -0.29 2.17
CA ALA A 85 13.00 -0.47 2.84
C ALA A 85 14.17 -0.46 1.84
N LEU A 86 14.04 -1.17 0.73
CA LEU A 86 15.06 -1.23 -0.31
C LEU A 86 15.30 0.14 -0.96
N ALA A 87 14.24 0.88 -1.30
CA ALA A 87 14.36 2.23 -1.87
C ALA A 87 15.14 3.16 -0.93
N PHE A 88 14.81 3.15 0.36
CA PHE A 88 15.53 3.95 1.36
C PHE A 88 16.99 3.50 1.52
N CYS A 89 17.25 2.19 1.64
CA CYS A 89 18.60 1.67 1.82
C CYS A 89 19.48 1.96 0.59
N MET A 90 18.97 1.79 -0.62
CA MET A 90 19.71 2.12 -1.85
C MET A 90 20.03 3.61 -1.96
N CYS A 91 19.13 4.49 -1.51
CA CYS A 91 19.41 5.92 -1.45
C CYS A 91 20.56 6.23 -0.48
N VAL A 92 20.57 5.60 0.70
CA VAL A 92 21.66 5.79 1.68
C VAL A 92 22.98 5.17 1.18
N GLU A 93 22.94 3.98 0.59
CA GLU A 93 24.11 3.30 0.00
C GLU A 93 24.73 4.14 -1.12
N LYS A 94 23.91 4.74 -1.97
CA LYS A 94 24.36 5.66 -3.02
C LYS A 94 25.01 6.93 -2.47
N LEU A 95 24.56 7.42 -1.30
CA LEU A 95 25.18 8.55 -0.62
C LEU A 95 26.53 8.20 0.02
N LEU A 96 26.70 6.95 0.42
CA LEU A 96 27.93 6.44 1.05
C LEU A 96 28.96 5.89 0.04
N ASP A 97 28.55 5.69 -1.22
CA ASP A 97 29.36 5.08 -2.29
C ASP A 97 29.91 3.68 -1.93
N GLU A 98 29.13 2.93 -1.14
CA GLU A 98 29.52 1.60 -0.66
C GLU A 98 28.81 0.49 -1.46
N PRO A 99 29.55 -0.43 -2.10
CA PRO A 99 28.95 -1.53 -2.85
C PRO A 99 28.46 -2.66 -1.94
N VAL A 100 27.20 -3.07 -2.12
CA VAL A 100 26.61 -4.20 -1.39
C VAL A 100 27.08 -5.54 -1.97
N LEU A 101 27.34 -6.53 -1.11
CA LEU A 101 27.76 -7.88 -1.52
C LEU A 101 26.75 -8.51 -2.52
N PRO A 102 27.21 -9.21 -3.57
CA PRO A 102 26.32 -9.82 -4.57
C PRO A 102 25.25 -10.74 -3.98
N ARG A 103 25.59 -11.54 -2.96
CA ARG A 103 24.63 -12.42 -2.26
C ARG A 103 23.47 -11.61 -1.67
N ALA A 104 23.76 -10.51 -0.98
CA ALA A 104 22.73 -9.66 -0.38
C ALA A 104 21.84 -9.00 -1.45
N GLN A 105 22.38 -8.67 -2.63
CA GLN A 105 21.57 -8.15 -3.75
C GLN A 105 20.58 -9.20 -4.27
N TYR A 106 21.01 -10.46 -4.46
CA TYR A 106 20.10 -11.53 -4.85
C TYR A 106 19.00 -11.75 -3.81
N LEU A 107 19.35 -11.79 -2.52
CA LEU A 107 18.38 -11.96 -1.44
C LEU A 107 17.35 -10.82 -1.43
N ARG A 108 17.79 -9.56 -1.63
CA ARG A 108 16.89 -8.41 -1.74
C ARG A 108 15.90 -8.55 -2.90
N VAL A 109 16.38 -8.97 -4.08
CA VAL A 109 15.52 -9.16 -5.26
C VAL A 109 14.50 -10.27 -5.01
N ILE A 110 14.92 -11.41 -4.46
CA ILE A 110 14.00 -12.52 -4.16
C ILE A 110 12.92 -12.07 -3.18
N HIS A 111 13.29 -11.40 -2.09
CA HIS A 111 12.31 -10.88 -1.13
C HIS A 111 11.39 -9.83 -1.73
N CYS A 112 11.88 -8.96 -2.62
CA CYS A 112 11.04 -7.99 -3.33
C CYS A 112 10.03 -8.68 -4.26
N GLU A 113 10.43 -9.71 -4.99
CA GLU A 113 9.52 -10.43 -5.88
C GLU A 113 8.50 -11.28 -5.11
N LEU A 114 8.89 -11.90 -4.00
CA LEU A 114 7.94 -12.51 -3.05
C LEU A 114 6.95 -11.46 -2.51
N ASN A 115 7.44 -10.26 -2.17
CA ASN A 115 6.58 -9.19 -1.69
C ASN A 115 5.66 -8.63 -2.79
N ARG A 116 6.11 -8.64 -4.05
CA ARG A 116 5.26 -8.31 -5.20
C ARG A 116 4.09 -9.28 -5.29
N LEU A 117 4.34 -10.58 -5.20
CA LEU A 117 3.28 -11.60 -5.18
C LEU A 117 2.33 -11.40 -4.00
N HIS A 118 2.88 -11.17 -2.80
CA HIS A 118 2.12 -10.87 -1.60
C HIS A 118 1.15 -9.68 -1.76
N SER A 119 1.64 -8.57 -2.32
CA SER A 119 0.85 -7.36 -2.57
C SER A 119 -0.24 -7.60 -3.63
N HIS A 120 0.10 -8.28 -4.73
CA HIS A 120 -0.86 -8.55 -5.81
C HIS A 120 -1.95 -9.55 -5.40
N LEU A 121 -1.62 -10.54 -4.57
CA LEU A 121 -2.60 -11.48 -4.01
C LEU A 121 -3.62 -10.74 -3.13
N LEU A 122 -3.19 -9.77 -2.33
CA LEU A 122 -4.13 -8.98 -1.56
C LEU A 122 -4.99 -8.10 -2.45
N TRP A 123 -4.39 -7.37 -3.40
CA TRP A 123 -5.12 -6.53 -4.35
C TRP A 123 -6.19 -7.33 -5.11
N LEU A 124 -5.83 -8.51 -5.61
CA LEU A 124 -6.77 -9.39 -6.32
C LEU A 124 -7.88 -9.87 -5.39
N GLY A 125 -7.53 -10.28 -4.17
CA GLY A 125 -8.48 -10.77 -3.17
C GLY A 125 -9.49 -9.71 -2.74
N THR A 126 -9.03 -8.50 -2.41
CA THR A 126 -9.90 -7.40 -1.97
C THR A 126 -10.76 -6.86 -3.10
N THR A 127 -10.21 -6.73 -4.31
CA THR A 127 -10.98 -6.32 -5.50
C THR A 127 -12.07 -7.35 -5.83
N ALA A 128 -11.76 -8.65 -5.74
CA ALA A 128 -12.76 -9.69 -5.93
C ALA A 128 -13.86 -9.62 -4.85
N LEU A 129 -13.49 -9.32 -3.60
CA LEU A 129 -14.43 -9.17 -2.50
C LEU A 129 -15.39 -8.00 -2.72
N ASP A 130 -14.91 -6.85 -3.22
CA ASP A 130 -15.75 -5.68 -3.50
C ASP A 130 -16.79 -5.93 -4.59
N ILE A 131 -16.46 -6.77 -5.57
CA ILE A 131 -17.37 -7.18 -6.64
C ILE A 131 -18.33 -8.30 -6.15
N GLY A 132 -18.09 -8.87 -4.96
CA GLY A 132 -18.93 -9.88 -4.31
C GLY A 132 -18.40 -11.32 -4.39
N ALA A 133 -17.22 -11.57 -4.97
CA ALA A 133 -16.63 -12.89 -5.13
C ALA A 133 -15.79 -13.31 -3.92
N MET A 134 -16.45 -13.78 -2.85
CA MET A 134 -15.78 -14.15 -1.59
C MET A 134 -14.81 -15.34 -1.70
N SER A 135 -15.05 -16.32 -2.59
CA SER A 135 -14.20 -17.51 -2.67
C SER A 135 -12.75 -17.21 -3.10
N VAL A 136 -12.58 -16.26 -4.03
CA VAL A 136 -11.26 -15.86 -4.54
C VAL A 136 -10.42 -15.21 -3.44
N TYR A 137 -11.06 -14.42 -2.56
CA TYR A 137 -10.40 -13.82 -1.41
C TYR A 137 -9.74 -14.88 -0.52
N PHE A 138 -10.46 -15.95 -0.15
CA PHE A 138 -9.90 -17.01 0.70
C PHE A 138 -8.75 -17.78 0.02
N TYR A 139 -8.82 -18.02 -1.29
CA TYR A 139 -7.72 -18.67 -2.01
C TYR A 139 -6.48 -17.78 -2.08
N CYS A 140 -6.65 -16.47 -2.31
CA CYS A 140 -5.54 -15.53 -2.33
C CYS A 140 -4.87 -15.44 -0.95
N PHE A 141 -5.65 -15.41 0.13
CA PHE A 141 -5.10 -15.39 1.49
C PHE A 141 -4.34 -16.67 1.86
N ARG A 142 -4.81 -17.84 1.40
CA ARG A 142 -4.09 -19.11 1.61
C ARG A 142 -2.71 -19.09 0.95
N GLU A 143 -2.61 -18.62 -0.30
CA GLU A 143 -1.30 -18.53 -0.97
C GLU A 143 -0.44 -17.41 -0.38
N ARG A 144 -1.05 -16.30 0.05
CA ARG A 144 -0.36 -15.20 0.74
C ARG A 144 0.26 -15.66 2.06
N ASP A 145 -0.40 -16.58 2.76
CA ASP A 145 0.09 -17.10 4.04
C ASP A 145 1.41 -17.87 3.90
N LYS A 146 1.57 -18.66 2.84
CA LYS A 146 2.83 -19.35 2.52
C LYS A 146 3.99 -18.37 2.32
N VAL A 147 3.72 -17.23 1.67
CA VAL A 147 4.73 -16.18 1.48
C VAL A 147 5.10 -15.54 2.82
N LEU A 148 4.12 -15.37 3.72
CA LEU A 148 4.37 -14.86 5.07
C LEU A 148 5.20 -15.83 5.93
N ASP A 149 4.98 -17.14 5.78
CA ASP A 149 5.79 -18.16 6.46
C ASP A 149 7.27 -18.09 6.01
N LEU A 150 7.53 -17.83 4.72
CA LEU A 150 8.89 -17.62 4.21
C LEU A 150 9.54 -16.35 4.78
N PHE A 151 8.78 -15.28 5.00
CA PHE A 151 9.28 -14.06 5.64
C PHE A 151 9.53 -14.25 7.14
N GLU A 152 8.67 -15.00 7.81
CA GLU A 152 8.86 -15.39 9.20
C GLU A 152 10.12 -16.25 9.38
N ALA A 153 10.36 -17.19 8.46
CA ALA A 153 11.57 -18.00 8.45
C ALA A 153 12.84 -17.15 8.25
N SER A 154 12.81 -16.14 7.37
CA SER A 154 14.00 -15.33 7.07
C SER A 154 14.29 -14.22 8.09
N SER A 155 13.27 -13.65 8.73
CA SER A 155 13.41 -12.45 9.57
C SER A 155 12.86 -12.60 11.00
N GLY A 156 12.16 -13.69 11.29
CA GLY A 156 11.45 -13.91 12.56
C GLY A 156 10.15 -13.11 12.71
N GLN A 157 9.71 -12.40 11.68
CA GLN A 157 8.46 -11.62 11.67
C GLN A 157 7.70 -11.85 10.36
N ARG A 158 6.36 -11.83 10.42
CA ARG A 158 5.51 -11.96 9.22
C ARG A 158 5.40 -10.66 8.42
N MET A 159 5.33 -9.51 9.10
CA MET A 159 5.25 -8.19 8.46
C MET A 159 6.20 -7.21 9.17
N HIS A 160 6.66 -6.18 8.46
CA HIS A 160 7.63 -5.19 8.98
C HIS A 160 8.90 -5.86 9.51
N THR A 161 9.53 -6.64 8.63
CA THR A 161 10.61 -7.57 8.93
C THR A 161 11.94 -6.92 9.28
N ARG A 162 12.16 -5.65 8.90
CA ARG A 162 13.47 -4.96 9.02
C ARG A 162 14.65 -5.80 8.50
N TYR A 163 14.39 -6.62 7.49
CA TYR A 163 15.37 -7.55 6.93
C TYR A 163 16.37 -6.85 6.00
N VAL A 164 15.88 -5.92 5.17
CA VAL A 164 16.75 -5.08 4.34
C VAL A 164 17.33 -3.96 5.20
N GLN A 165 18.65 -3.87 5.26
CA GLN A 165 19.36 -2.83 6.01
C GLN A 165 20.37 -2.13 5.12
N VAL A 166 20.79 -0.93 5.52
CA VAL A 166 21.87 -0.21 4.85
C VAL A 166 23.13 -1.09 4.88
N GLY A 167 23.68 -1.39 3.70
CA GLY A 167 24.84 -2.28 3.53
C GLY A 167 24.49 -3.73 3.16
N GLY A 168 23.21 -4.09 3.08
CA GLY A 168 22.79 -5.41 2.59
C GLY A 168 21.51 -5.94 3.23
N VAL A 169 21.63 -7.10 3.86
CA VAL A 169 20.55 -7.77 4.60
C VAL A 169 20.98 -7.99 6.04
N PHE A 170 20.03 -8.11 6.96
CA PHE A 170 20.31 -8.27 8.38
C PHE A 170 20.98 -9.60 8.69
N GLU A 171 20.47 -10.69 8.12
CA GLU A 171 20.98 -12.05 8.32
C GLU A 171 20.83 -12.86 7.02
N ASP A 172 21.66 -13.89 6.87
CA ASP A 172 21.49 -14.83 5.77
C ASP A 172 20.28 -15.73 6.01
N ILE A 173 19.78 -16.33 4.93
CA ILE A 173 18.60 -17.19 4.98
C ILE A 173 18.94 -18.51 5.72
N PRO A 174 18.03 -19.03 6.57
CA PRO A 174 18.24 -20.31 7.25
C PRO A 174 18.33 -21.49 6.26
N ALA A 175 18.96 -22.58 6.71
CA ALA A 175 18.98 -23.81 5.93
C ALA A 175 17.56 -24.41 5.81
N GLY A 176 17.16 -24.78 4.58
CA GLY A 176 15.83 -25.34 4.30
C GLY A 176 14.73 -24.31 4.04
N TRP A 177 15.10 -23.13 3.54
CA TRP A 177 14.15 -22.12 3.08
C TRP A 177 13.64 -22.46 1.67
N ASP A 178 12.55 -23.23 1.62
CA ASP A 178 11.86 -23.71 0.42
C ASP A 178 10.35 -23.42 0.47
#